data_AF-A0A9X9MPD5-F1
#
_entry.id   AF-A0A9X9MPD5-F1
#
_cell.length_a   1.000
_cell.length_b   1.000
_cell.length_c   1.000
_cell.angle_alpha   90.00
_cell.angle_beta   90.00
_cell.angle_gamma   90.00
#
_symmetry.space_group_name_H-M   'P 1'
#
loop_
_entity.id
_entity.type
_entity.pdbx_description
1 polymer ?
#
loop_
_entity_poly.entity_id
_entity_poly.type
_entity_poly.pdbx_seq_one_letter_code
_entity_poly.pdbx_strand_id
1 'polypeptide(L)'
;MKILTLNFLQCAVKACKASSASFPLHPKDCELVSDTIAPNLTLLKNLLPRIEWKALGVTTDELGFAMKLPTDPPTAITLEADEQLQRDLHTLLIETQINEGSLICGNCGHEYKIREGIANFLLPNHLV
;
A
#
# COMPACT_ATOMS: atom_id res chain seq x y z
N MET A 1 4.34 -2.78 8.70
CA MET A 1 3.05 -2.75 7.96
C MET A 1 3.30 -2.94 6.47
N LYS A 2 2.78 -4.01 5.86
CA LYS A 2 3.04 -4.33 4.44
C LYS A 2 2.54 -3.24 3.50
N ILE A 3 3.23 -3.03 2.38
CA ILE A 3 2.78 -2.09 1.33
C ILE A 3 1.39 -2.50 0.80
N LEU A 4 1.13 -3.80 0.65
CA LEU A 4 -0.18 -4.32 0.29
C LEU A 4 -1.30 -3.79 1.20
N THR A 5 -1.03 -3.59 2.49
CA THR A 5 -2.03 -3.12 3.47
C THR A 5 -2.50 -1.70 3.14
N LEU A 6 -1.63 -0.82 2.64
CA LEU A 6 -1.97 0.56 2.30
C LEU A 6 -3.03 0.63 1.19
N ASN A 7 -3.10 -0.40 0.33
CA ASN A 7 -4.07 -0.47 -0.76
C ASN A 7 -5.51 -0.79 -0.28
N PHE A 8 -5.69 -1.08 1.00
CA PHE A 8 -7.00 -1.36 1.61
C PHE A 8 -7.31 -0.47 2.82
N LEU A 9 -6.40 0.46 3.16
CA LEU A 9 -6.56 1.37 4.30
C LEU A 9 -6.96 2.77 3.84
N GLN A 10 -8.04 3.28 4.42
CA GLN A 10 -8.52 4.65 4.23
C GLN A 10 -8.53 5.42 5.55
N CYS A 11 -8.74 6.73 5.48
CA CYS A 11 -8.85 7.56 6.67
C CYS A 11 -9.98 7.10 7.61
N ALA A 12 -9.66 6.98 8.90
CA ALA A 12 -10.60 6.58 9.94
C ALA A 12 -11.51 7.73 10.43
N VAL A 13 -11.17 8.99 10.13
CA VAL A 13 -11.97 10.16 10.56
C VAL A 13 -13.36 10.08 9.93
N LYS A 14 -14.42 10.16 10.75
CA LYS A 14 -15.81 9.92 10.29
C LYS A 14 -16.25 10.83 9.15
N ALA A 15 -15.84 12.10 9.18
CA ALA A 15 -16.12 13.07 8.11
C ALA A 15 -15.49 12.69 6.76
N CYS A 16 -14.47 11.81 6.75
CA CYS A 16 -13.79 11.39 5.53
C CYS A 16 -14.47 10.21 4.82
N LYS A 17 -15.41 9.50 5.46
CA LYS A 17 -16.03 8.27 4.91
C LYS A 17 -16.67 8.43 3.52
N ALA A 18 -17.19 9.61 3.22
CA ALA A 18 -17.84 9.89 1.94
C ALA A 18 -16.87 10.51 0.90
N SER A 19 -15.63 10.84 1.29
CA SER A 19 -14.66 11.48 0.41
C SER A 19 -13.78 10.42 -0.25
N SER A 20 -13.72 10.45 -1.58
CA SER A 20 -12.77 9.62 -2.33
C SER A 20 -11.32 9.98 -2.05
N ALA A 21 -11.04 11.22 -1.64
CA ALA A 21 -9.69 11.66 -1.26
C ALA A 21 -9.22 11.10 0.11
N SER A 22 -10.06 10.31 0.78
CA SER A 22 -9.68 9.60 2.01
C SER A 22 -8.88 8.31 1.76
N PHE A 23 -8.78 7.90 0.49
CA PHE A 23 -8.00 6.77 0.00
C PHE A 23 -7.28 7.12 -1.32
N PRO A 24 -6.02 6.72 -1.52
CA PRO A 24 -5.14 6.11 -0.52
C PRO A 24 -4.72 7.10 0.57
N LEU A 25 -4.15 6.59 1.66
CA LEU A 25 -3.37 7.40 2.58
C LEU A 25 -1.94 7.53 2.05
N HIS A 26 -1.33 8.70 2.24
CA HIS A 26 -0.06 9.07 1.65
C HIS A 26 1.10 8.81 2.62
N PRO A 27 1.98 7.82 2.37
CA PRO A 27 3.16 7.61 3.20
C PRO A 27 4.10 8.81 3.21
N LYS A 28 4.68 9.10 4.37
CA LYS A 28 5.63 10.20 4.55
C LYS A 28 6.70 9.84 5.58
N ASP A 29 7.94 10.20 5.27
CA ASP A 29 9.13 9.98 6.10
C ASP A 29 9.25 8.50 6.54
N CYS A 30 9.04 7.58 5.60
CA CYS A 30 8.95 6.15 5.87
C CYS A 30 10.30 5.43 5.76
N GLU A 31 10.60 4.62 6.77
CA GLU A 31 11.67 3.62 6.72
C GLU A 31 11.09 2.27 6.32
N LEU A 32 11.60 1.70 5.23
CA LEU A 32 11.16 0.42 4.70
C LEU A 32 12.07 -0.71 5.18
N VAL A 33 11.47 -1.85 5.47
CA VAL A 33 12.16 -3.12 5.68
C VAL A 33 11.53 -4.19 4.79
N SER A 34 12.30 -5.21 4.46
CA SER A 34 11.86 -6.31 3.60
C SER A 34 12.20 -7.64 4.25
N ASP A 35 11.19 -8.50 4.39
CA ASP A 35 11.35 -9.86 4.91
C ASP A 35 11.19 -10.87 3.77
N THR A 36 12.17 -11.74 3.57
CA THR A 36 12.09 -12.78 2.53
C THR A 36 10.96 -13.77 2.83
N ILE A 37 10.04 -13.92 1.89
CA ILE A 37 8.90 -14.83 2.01
C ILE A 37 8.86 -15.72 0.77
N ALA A 38 8.54 -17.00 0.94
CA ALA A 38 8.43 -17.93 -0.18
C ALA A 38 7.42 -17.40 -1.23
N PRO A 39 7.81 -17.32 -2.52
CA PRO A 39 6.92 -16.86 -3.58
C PRO A 39 5.63 -17.68 -3.67
N ASN A 40 4.49 -16.99 -3.81
CA ASN A 40 3.19 -17.63 -3.98
C ASN A 40 2.42 -16.99 -5.14
N LEU A 41 2.58 -17.57 -6.33
CA LEU A 41 1.93 -17.08 -7.54
C LEU A 41 0.40 -17.10 -7.45
N THR A 42 -0.17 -18.12 -6.82
CA THR A 42 -1.62 -18.23 -6.63
C THR A 42 -2.16 -17.09 -5.78
N LEU A 43 -1.44 -16.71 -4.72
CA LEU A 43 -1.78 -15.55 -3.90
C LEU A 43 -1.76 -14.26 -4.74
N LEU A 44 -0.69 -14.01 -5.50
CA LEU A 44 -0.58 -12.82 -6.33
C LEU A 44 -1.72 -12.72 -7.35
N LYS A 45 -2.05 -13.81 -8.05
CA LYS A 45 -3.17 -13.86 -9.00
C LYS A 45 -4.51 -13.53 -8.35
N ASN A 46 -4.72 -13.98 -7.12
CA ASN A 46 -5.96 -13.73 -6.37
C ASN A 46 -6.02 -12.32 -5.77
N LEU A 47 -4.87 -11.68 -5.54
CA LEU A 47 -4.77 -10.31 -5.03
C LEU A 47 -4.96 -9.28 -6.14
N LEU A 48 -4.38 -9.49 -7.32
CA LEU A 48 -4.39 -8.50 -8.42
C LEU A 48 -5.77 -7.90 -8.73
N PRO A 49 -6.87 -8.69 -8.83
CA PRO A 49 -8.20 -8.13 -9.11
C PRO A 49 -8.78 -7.27 -7.98
N ARG A 50 -8.20 -7.31 -6.79
CA ARG A 50 -8.64 -6.58 -5.59
C ARG A 50 -7.81 -5.33 -5.33
N ILE A 51 -6.67 -5.20 -6.00
CA ILE A 51 -5.76 -4.07 -5.83
C ILE A 51 -6.31 -2.88 -6.61
N GLU A 52 -6.43 -1.73 -5.96
CA GLU A 52 -6.56 -0.47 -6.66
C GLU A 52 -5.18 -0.09 -7.21
N TRP A 53 -5.00 -0.32 -8.51
CA TRP A 53 -3.71 -0.21 -9.20
C TRP A 53 -3.16 1.22 -9.25
N LYS A 54 -4.03 2.22 -9.42
CA LYS A 54 -3.63 3.64 -9.43
C LYS A 54 -3.17 4.09 -8.05
N ALA A 55 -3.86 3.67 -7.00
CA ALA A 55 -3.49 3.96 -5.61
C ALA A 55 -2.17 3.30 -5.22
N LEU A 56 -1.92 2.08 -5.71
CA LEU A 56 -0.61 1.42 -5.56
C LEU A 56 0.48 2.24 -6.26
N GLY A 57 0.24 2.73 -7.47
CA GLY A 57 1.16 3.62 -8.21
C GLY A 57 1.54 4.88 -7.42
N VAL A 58 0.55 5.58 -6.87
CA VAL A 58 0.77 6.74 -5.99
C VAL A 58 1.65 6.36 -4.79
N THR A 59 1.33 5.24 -4.14
CA THR A 59 2.07 4.77 -2.95
C THR A 59 3.52 4.43 -3.29
N THR A 60 3.77 3.79 -4.44
CA THR A 60 5.13 3.45 -4.88
C THR A 60 5.96 4.66 -5.27
N ASP A 61 5.33 5.66 -5.89
CA ASP A 61 5.99 6.91 -6.28
C ASP A 61 6.39 7.71 -5.04
N GLU A 62 5.49 7.82 -4.05
CA GLU A 62 5.75 8.56 -2.80
C GLU A 62 6.81 7.90 -1.92
N LEU A 63 6.91 6.57 -1.96
CA LEU A 63 7.96 5.81 -1.28
C LEU A 63 9.28 5.73 -2.07
N GLY A 64 9.32 6.26 -3.29
CA GLY A 64 10.54 6.35 -4.09
C GLY A 64 11.04 5.01 -4.65
N PHE A 65 10.14 4.06 -4.93
CA PHE A 65 10.54 2.80 -5.57
C PHE A 65 11.08 3.06 -6.99
N ALA A 66 12.20 2.41 -7.34
CA ALA A 66 12.81 2.56 -8.66
C ALA A 66 12.04 1.81 -9.76
N MET A 67 11.29 0.77 -9.39
CA MET A 67 10.45 0.00 -10.29
C MET A 67 9.26 0.84 -10.73
N LYS A 68 9.04 0.94 -12.04
CA LYS A 68 7.82 1.50 -12.59
C LYS A 68 6.78 0.41 -12.76
N LEU A 69 5.63 0.58 -12.10
CA LEU A 69 4.49 -0.29 -12.34
C LEU A 69 4.01 -0.15 -13.78
N PRO A 70 3.60 -1.25 -14.44
CA PRO A 70 2.85 -1.19 -15.69
C PRO A 70 1.64 -0.24 -15.59
N THR A 71 1.24 0.36 -16.70
CA THR A 71 0.10 1.30 -16.74
C THR A 71 -1.19 0.65 -16.26
N ASP A 72 -1.43 -0.60 -16.64
CA ASP A 72 -2.59 -1.39 -16.26
C ASP A 72 -2.15 -2.61 -15.44
N PRO A 73 -2.99 -3.13 -14.52
CA PRO A 73 -2.68 -4.33 -13.77
C PRO A 73 -2.46 -5.52 -14.71
N PRO A 74 -1.41 -6.34 -14.51
CA PRO A 74 -1.17 -7.48 -15.36
C PRO A 74 -2.29 -8.51 -15.26
N THR A 75 -2.61 -9.16 -16.37
CA THR A 75 -3.52 -10.31 -16.35
C THR A 75 -2.83 -11.53 -15.72
N ALA A 76 -3.60 -12.53 -15.29
CA ALA A 76 -3.02 -13.77 -14.76
C ALA A 76 -2.06 -14.45 -15.76
N ILE A 77 -2.39 -14.42 -17.05
CA ILE A 77 -1.56 -14.99 -18.13
C ILE A 77 -0.26 -14.20 -18.27
N THR A 78 -0.35 -12.87 -18.27
CA THR A 78 0.85 -12.00 -18.35
C THR A 78 1.75 -12.20 -17.14
N LEU A 79 1.17 -12.30 -15.94
CA LEU A 79 1.93 -12.54 -14.71
C LEU A 79 2.62 -13.90 -14.70
N GLU A 80 2.01 -14.95 -15.26
CA GLU A 80 2.63 -16.27 -15.39
C GLU A 80 3.80 -16.29 -16.38
N ALA A 81 3.70 -15.51 -17.46
CA ALA A 81 4.71 -15.47 -18.50
C ALA A 81 5.90 -14.56 -18.15
N ASP A 82 5.73 -13.64 -17.20
CA ASP A 82 6.73 -12.66 -16.79
C ASP A 82 7.21 -12.92 -15.34
N GLU A 83 8.25 -13.74 -15.22
CA GLU A 83 8.84 -14.05 -13.91
C GLU A 83 9.43 -12.83 -13.21
N GLN A 84 9.89 -11.83 -13.96
CA GLN A 84 10.48 -10.63 -13.36
C GLN A 84 9.39 -9.79 -12.71
N LEU A 85 8.30 -9.54 -13.42
CA LEU A 85 7.12 -8.87 -12.88
C LEU A 85 6.55 -9.63 -11.68
N GLN A 86 6.53 -10.97 -11.72
CA GLN A 86 6.11 -11.78 -10.59
C GLN A 86 7.00 -11.55 -9.36
N ARG A 87 8.32 -11.57 -9.52
CA ARG A 87 9.28 -11.33 -8.43
C ARG A 87 9.12 -9.93 -7.87
N ASP A 88 9.02 -8.92 -8.75
CA ASP A 88 8.90 -7.53 -8.37
C ASP A 88 7.61 -7.25 -7.58
N LEU A 89 6.47 -7.78 -8.05
CA LEU A 89 5.20 -7.66 -7.33
C LEU A 89 5.17 -8.45 -6.02
N HIS A 90 5.83 -9.61 -5.96
CA HIS A 90 5.98 -10.36 -4.71
C HIS A 90 6.78 -9.55 -3.69
N THR A 91 7.94 -9.04 -4.06
CA THR A 91 8.78 -8.24 -3.17
C THR A 91 8.04 -6.97 -2.73
N LEU A 92 7.39 -6.26 -3.65
CA LEU A 92 6.64 -5.05 -3.33
C LEU A 92 5.47 -5.32 -2.37
N LEU A 93 4.58 -6.26 -2.71
CA LEU A 93 3.31 -6.44 -2.01
C LEU A 93 3.44 -7.33 -0.76
N ILE A 94 4.31 -8.33 -0.80
CA ILE A 94 4.36 -9.40 0.20
C ILE A 94 5.54 -9.21 1.16
N GLU A 95 6.72 -8.86 0.65
CA GLU A 95 7.96 -8.79 1.45
C GLU A 95 8.20 -7.41 2.05
N THR A 96 7.85 -6.35 1.31
CA THR A 96 8.14 -4.98 1.72
C THR A 96 7.10 -4.43 2.68
N GLN A 97 7.57 -3.75 3.72
CA GLN A 97 6.75 -3.14 4.74
C GLN A 97 7.37 -1.86 5.29
N ILE A 98 6.53 -0.93 5.74
CA ILE A 98 6.96 0.24 6.49
C ILE A 98 7.20 -0.18 7.94
N ASN A 99 8.40 0.13 8.46
CA ASN A 99 8.76 -0.07 9.87
C ASN A 99 8.49 1.20 10.69
N GLU A 100 8.99 2.35 10.25
CA GLU A 100 8.76 3.66 10.87
C GLU A 100 8.21 4.64 9.83
N GLY A 101 7.44 5.64 10.26
CA GLY A 101 6.98 6.73 9.41
C GLY A 101 5.57 7.20 9.71
N SER A 102 4.88 7.72 8.70
CA SER A 102 3.53 8.23 8.84
C SER A 102 2.68 8.02 7.59
N LEU A 103 1.35 8.01 7.76
CA LEU A 103 0.37 8.06 6.68
C LEU A 103 -0.47 9.33 6.82
N ILE A 104 -0.58 10.12 5.75
CA ILE A 104 -1.34 11.38 5.73
C ILE A 104 -2.62 11.19 4.93
N CYS A 105 -3.76 11.63 5.48
CA CYS A 105 -5.02 11.65 4.75
C CYS A 105 -5.04 12.77 3.70
N GLY A 106 -5.27 12.44 2.43
CA GLY A 106 -5.39 13.42 1.34
C GLY A 106 -6.61 14.36 1.45
N ASN A 107 -7.61 13.99 2.25
CA ASN A 107 -8.82 14.81 2.46
C ASN A 107 -8.71 15.77 3.66
N CYS A 108 -8.35 15.26 4.85
CA CYS A 108 -8.36 16.04 6.09
C CYS A 108 -6.98 16.39 6.64
N GLY A 109 -5.91 15.86 6.05
CA GLY A 109 -4.53 16.08 6.51
C GLY A 109 -4.18 15.38 7.83
N HIS A 110 -5.07 14.55 8.40
CA HIS A 110 -4.75 13.81 9.62
C HIS A 110 -3.59 12.84 9.39
N GLU A 111 -2.69 12.79 10.36
CA GLU A 111 -1.46 12.01 10.31
C GLU A 111 -1.55 10.79 11.24
N TYR A 112 -1.41 9.60 10.67
CA TYR A 112 -1.33 8.34 11.39
C TYR A 112 0.14 7.91 11.50
N LYS A 113 0.67 7.81 12.72
CA LYS A 113 2.06 7.38 12.94
C LYS A 113 2.19 5.86 12.82
N ILE A 114 3.29 5.41 12.22
CA ILE A 114 3.71 4.01 12.15
C ILE A 114 4.95 3.87 13.02
N ARG A 115 4.93 2.92 13.95
CA ARG A 115 6.09 2.55 14.79
C ARG A 115 6.20 1.04 14.86
N GLU A 116 7.41 0.51 14.69
CA GLU A 116 7.68 -0.93 14.70
C GLU A 116 6.70 -1.72 13.79
N GLY A 117 6.37 -1.12 12.65
CA GLY A 117 5.45 -1.68 11.67
C GLY A 117 3.97 -1.66 12.04
N ILE A 118 3.58 -0.99 13.13
CA ILE A 118 2.19 -0.85 13.59
C ILE A 118 1.71 0.59 13.39
N ALA A 119 0.66 0.76 12.57
CA ALA A 119 0.02 2.06 12.36
C ALA A 119 -1.00 2.36 13.46
N ASN A 120 -0.91 3.55 14.06
CA ASN A 120 -1.84 4.01 15.08
C ASN A 120 -3.02 4.76 14.43
N PHE A 121 -4.21 4.14 14.46
CA PHE A 121 -5.47 4.71 13.97
C PHE A 121 -6.41 5.18 15.10
N LEU A 122 -5.92 5.31 16.33
CA LEU A 122 -6.70 5.86 17.43
C LEU A 122 -6.97 7.35 17.19
N LEU A 123 -8.25 7.73 17.26
CA LEU A 123 -8.69 9.09 17.05
C LEU A 123 -9.14 9.75 18.37
N PRO A 124 -8.90 11.05 18.54
CA PRO A 124 -9.60 11.84 19.54
C PRO A 124 -11.13 11.76 19.37
N ASN A 125 -11.86 11.81 20.48
CA ASN A 125 -13.33 11.67 20.49
C ASN A 125 -14.07 12.61 19.52
N HIS A 126 -13.53 13.79 19.23
CA HIS A 126 -14.17 14.77 18.35
C HIS A 126 -14.00 14.47 16.84
N LEU A 127 -13.22 13.44 16.47
CA LEU A 127 -13.01 13.01 15.08
C LEU A 127 -13.74 11.70 14.71
N VAL A 128 -14.44 11.11 15.70
CA VAL A 128 -15.14 9.82 15.59
C VAL A 128 -16.62 9.96 15.24
#